data_AF-A0AAU2U7X6-F1
#
_entry.id   AF-A0AAU2U7X6-F1
#
_cell.length_a   1.000
_cell.length_b   1.000
_cell.length_c   1.000
_cell.angle_alpha   90.00
_cell.angle_beta   90.00
_cell.angle_gamma   90.00
#
_symmetry.space_group_name_H-M   'P 1'
#
loop_
_entity.id
_entity.type
_entity.pdbx_description
1 polymer ?
#
loop_
_entity_poly.entity_id
_entity_poly.type
_entity_poly.pdbx_seq_one_letter_code
_entity_poly.pdbx_strand_id
1 'polypeptide(L)'
;MSTQLLPPVAPEVLADAVEQLSARLRKKLDAAISGCAGQASATADSAVEVHFGEDAAVTLRPGPSGTVTNAEQAVCTCLLAPRCLHRAAVLGAAPIADGEGDAAGGDDSGTGRTAGSGTASETGAGPEEAATTAPTADFAATAVAPAALTTAQVRAATALWDAAAEALSAGVTASGAVVQAELLRAAHTARLAGLPRAEAAALRVVRSLRAARERSEGQRLADLTGAFRELLADTALLASGSAGTEAAGSARRVYEQGGSLRVYGLCREPVLSATGYGGVTTHLVAADGAGYTVSDVRPGGLARVKGAGSASVALGGAVLDHAGLARGGLRIVGATVSVDGRLGAGRGVSATPLRGVEWSEEPAAALFTRPVQEAMAAVLADGAPEAADPGSTAPSLLGCDVEVIGAAGDSVVVRVAGEGPLLRLSPAHPHPGLPHAANLRRIAEHPGMALRVLGRPDLDRAATLRSLAVGPVPGASATLRLPDTWMGRADLGYDRLQGEHFPRETAGPVACGPVTAGPDPLAEAPLWRVRRLLETGVAGGRRAVAEAGRGTDAAALSARLTRAELGVAAHLAQALTTEAGRRPRDTFGRLTDPSADAYARAWLASAVHLAAAERSLVAASWS
;
A
#
# COMPACT_ATOMS: atom_id res chain seq x y z
N MET A 1 0.66 -19.73 16.63
CA MET A 1 1.72 -18.78 17.05
C MET A 1 3.01 -19.27 16.43
N SER A 2 3.64 -18.48 15.56
CA SER A 2 4.83 -18.91 14.82
C SER A 2 6.08 -18.25 15.40
N THR A 3 6.83 -18.97 16.23
CA THR A 3 8.20 -18.59 16.57
C THR A 3 9.11 -18.96 15.41
N GLN A 4 9.24 -18.06 14.43
CA GLN A 4 10.31 -18.16 13.43
C GLN A 4 11.65 -18.04 14.15
N LEU A 5 12.33 -19.17 14.30
CA LEU A 5 13.66 -19.28 14.91
C LEU A 5 14.78 -18.77 13.98
N LEU A 6 14.54 -18.73 12.66
CA LEU A 6 15.52 -18.26 11.69
C LEU A 6 15.53 -16.73 11.61
N PRO A 7 16.70 -16.08 11.71
CA PRO A 7 16.85 -14.63 11.55
C PRO A 7 16.58 -14.23 10.10
N PRO A 8 16.10 -13.00 9.83
CA PRO A 8 15.96 -12.49 8.47
C PRO A 8 17.31 -12.40 7.74
N VAL A 9 17.27 -12.58 6.42
CA VAL A 9 18.43 -12.59 5.52
C VAL A 9 18.28 -11.51 4.45
N ALA A 10 19.36 -10.77 4.17
CA ALA A 10 19.38 -9.77 3.10
C ALA A 10 19.21 -10.42 1.70
N PRO A 11 18.43 -9.81 0.78
CA PRO A 11 18.17 -10.33 -0.57
C PRO A 11 19.40 -10.87 -1.32
N GLU A 12 20.47 -10.08 -1.34
CA GLU A 12 21.74 -10.38 -2.00
C GLU A 12 22.44 -11.64 -1.45
N VAL A 13 22.45 -11.83 -0.13
CA VAL A 13 23.14 -12.96 0.52
C VAL A 13 22.54 -14.30 0.09
N LEU A 14 21.23 -14.35 -0.09
CA LEU A 14 20.56 -15.54 -0.64
C LEU A 14 20.80 -15.67 -2.14
N ALA A 15 20.67 -14.59 -2.91
CA ALA A 15 20.84 -14.61 -4.36
C ALA A 15 22.23 -15.13 -4.77
N ASP A 16 23.29 -14.70 -4.06
CA ASP A 16 24.67 -15.15 -4.27
C ASP A 16 24.88 -16.60 -3.83
N ALA A 17 24.29 -17.02 -2.71
CA ALA A 17 24.41 -18.39 -2.23
C ALA A 17 23.79 -19.41 -3.20
N VAL A 18 22.69 -19.06 -3.87
CA VAL A 18 22.04 -19.91 -4.88
C VAL A 18 22.80 -19.90 -6.21
N GLU A 19 23.35 -18.76 -6.62
CA GLU A 19 24.13 -18.68 -7.87
C GLU A 19 25.37 -19.59 -7.84
N GLN A 20 26.07 -19.60 -6.71
CA GLN A 20 27.28 -20.39 -6.51
C GLN A 20 27.05 -21.92 -6.55
N LEU A 21 25.78 -22.37 -6.55
CA LEU A 21 25.42 -23.76 -6.74
C LEU A 21 25.52 -24.20 -8.21
N SER A 22 26.15 -25.35 -8.44
CA SER A 22 26.06 -26.05 -9.72
C SER A 22 24.61 -26.44 -10.05
N ALA A 23 24.29 -26.60 -11.34
CA ALA A 23 22.94 -26.98 -11.80
C ALA A 23 22.39 -28.26 -11.12
N ARG A 24 23.26 -29.23 -10.79
CA ARG A 24 22.90 -30.45 -10.05
C ARG A 24 22.46 -30.17 -8.61
N LEU A 25 23.05 -29.17 -7.95
CA LEU A 25 22.67 -28.74 -6.60
C LEU A 25 21.45 -27.83 -6.62
N ARG A 26 21.34 -26.90 -7.59
CA ARG A 26 20.14 -26.05 -7.78
C ARG A 26 18.86 -26.90 -7.87
N LYS A 27 18.90 -28.03 -8.61
CA LYS A 27 17.78 -28.99 -8.72
C LYS A 27 17.35 -29.64 -7.40
N LYS A 28 18.19 -29.63 -6.35
CA LYS A 28 17.90 -30.19 -5.01
C LYS A 28 17.47 -29.14 -3.98
N LEU A 29 17.52 -27.84 -4.33
CA LEU A 29 17.43 -26.76 -3.36
C LEU A 29 16.07 -26.69 -2.64
N ASP A 30 14.95 -26.70 -3.35
CA ASP A 30 13.61 -26.64 -2.74
C ASP A 30 13.34 -27.81 -1.76
N ALA A 31 13.85 -29.00 -2.09
CA ALA A 31 13.73 -30.17 -1.22
C ALA A 31 14.58 -30.04 0.07
N ALA A 32 15.77 -29.44 -0.03
CA ALA A 32 16.62 -29.16 1.12
C ALA A 32 16.04 -28.05 2.02
N ILE A 33 15.51 -26.96 1.43
CA ILE A 33 14.82 -25.88 2.16
C ILE A 33 13.66 -26.44 2.98
N SER A 34 12.86 -27.33 2.38
CA SER A 34 11.70 -27.96 3.04
C SER A 34 12.09 -28.77 4.29
N GLY A 35 13.32 -29.27 4.38
CA GLY A 35 13.82 -29.98 5.56
C GLY A 35 14.26 -29.06 6.71
N CYS A 36 14.64 -27.82 6.42
CA CYS A 36 15.27 -26.91 7.40
C CYS A 36 14.33 -26.48 8.53
N ALA A 37 13.02 -26.37 8.26
CA ALA A 37 12.06 -25.69 9.14
C ALA A 37 11.88 -26.33 10.54
N GLY A 38 12.22 -27.61 10.70
CA GLY A 38 12.18 -28.32 11.99
C GLY A 38 13.55 -28.57 12.62
N GLN A 39 14.64 -28.07 12.02
CA GLN A 39 16.03 -28.41 12.38
C GLN A 39 16.81 -27.24 12.98
N ALA A 40 16.18 -26.06 13.14
CA ALA A 40 16.81 -24.87 13.67
C ALA A 40 16.79 -24.85 15.20
N SER A 41 17.96 -24.64 15.82
CA SER A 41 18.12 -24.43 17.26
C SER A 41 18.86 -23.12 17.54
N ALA A 42 18.37 -22.35 18.53
CA ALA A 42 19.05 -21.16 19.01
C ALA A 42 20.18 -21.53 19.99
N THR A 43 21.32 -20.87 19.85
CA THR A 43 22.47 -20.99 20.77
C THR A 43 22.49 -19.84 21.77
N ALA A 44 23.29 -19.96 22.83
CA ALA A 44 23.42 -18.92 23.86
C ALA A 44 23.91 -17.56 23.31
N ASP A 45 24.71 -17.58 22.23
CA ASP A 45 25.34 -16.39 21.65
C ASP A 45 24.46 -15.69 20.59
N SER A 46 23.13 -15.89 20.62
CA SER A 46 22.16 -15.42 19.61
C SER A 46 22.35 -15.93 18.17
N ALA A 47 23.32 -16.83 17.95
CA ALA A 47 23.47 -17.55 16.69
C ALA A 47 22.44 -18.69 16.57
N VAL A 48 22.08 -19.04 15.35
CA VAL A 48 21.12 -20.11 15.04
C VAL A 48 21.80 -21.20 14.23
N GLU A 49 21.69 -22.44 14.68
CA GLU A 49 22.33 -23.60 14.06
C GLU A 49 21.29 -24.54 13.44
N VAL A 50 21.59 -25.08 12.26
CA VAL A 50 20.75 -26.03 11.52
C VAL A 50 21.59 -27.23 11.11
N HIS A 51 21.23 -28.42 11.58
CA HIS A 51 21.97 -29.67 11.33
C HIS A 51 21.37 -30.48 10.17
N PHE A 52 22.25 -30.97 9.29
CA PHE A 52 21.93 -31.84 8.15
C PHE A 52 22.53 -33.23 8.37
N GLY A 53 21.92 -34.00 9.26
CA GLY A 53 22.48 -35.27 9.74
C GLY A 53 23.71 -35.04 10.62
N GLU A 54 24.62 -36.02 10.65
CA GLU A 54 25.88 -35.94 11.42
C GLU A 54 27.00 -35.19 10.65
N ASP A 55 26.89 -35.10 9.31
CA ASP A 55 27.99 -34.68 8.43
C ASP A 55 28.12 -33.16 8.23
N ALA A 56 27.09 -32.37 8.54
CA ALA A 56 27.09 -30.94 8.26
C ALA A 56 26.19 -30.14 9.20
N ALA A 57 26.69 -29.00 9.66
CA ALA A 57 25.93 -27.97 10.35
C ALA A 57 26.08 -26.63 9.62
N VAL A 58 25.06 -25.79 9.69
CA VAL A 58 25.09 -24.40 9.22
C VAL A 58 24.82 -23.48 10.40
N THR A 59 25.73 -22.55 10.66
CA THR A 59 25.58 -21.53 11.70
C THR A 59 25.27 -20.19 11.05
N LEU A 60 24.14 -19.58 11.44
CA LEU A 60 23.79 -18.19 11.15
C LEU A 60 24.19 -17.30 12.34
N ARG A 61 24.93 -16.22 12.08
CA ARG A 61 25.39 -15.24 13.07
C ARG A 61 24.92 -13.83 12.66
N PRO A 62 23.69 -13.43 13.02
CA PRO A 62 23.15 -12.12 12.64
C PRO A 62 24.00 -10.95 13.14
N GLY A 63 23.91 -9.82 12.45
CA GLY A 63 24.48 -8.56 12.93
C GLY A 63 23.66 -7.94 14.07
N PRO A 64 24.08 -6.77 14.59
CA PRO A 64 23.36 -6.04 15.65
C PRO A 64 21.90 -5.69 15.31
N SER A 65 21.55 -5.66 14.02
CA SER A 65 20.18 -5.48 13.52
C SER A 65 19.29 -6.72 13.63
N GLY A 66 19.83 -7.87 14.05
CA GLY A 66 19.14 -9.17 14.02
C GLY A 66 19.09 -9.82 12.62
N THR A 67 19.70 -9.20 11.61
CA THR A 67 19.69 -9.65 10.20
C THR A 67 21.04 -10.24 9.78
N VAL A 68 21.01 -11.27 8.93
CA VAL A 68 22.18 -11.77 8.19
C VAL A 68 22.35 -10.94 6.92
N THR A 69 23.29 -10.00 6.93
CA THR A 69 23.57 -9.05 5.85
C THR A 69 24.82 -9.36 5.03
N ASN A 70 25.72 -10.22 5.54
CA ASN A 70 26.98 -10.57 4.90
C ASN A 70 27.13 -12.08 4.66
N ALA A 71 27.85 -12.45 3.60
CA ALA A 71 28.06 -13.85 3.23
C ALA A 71 28.75 -14.70 4.32
N GLU A 72 29.65 -14.07 5.10
CA GLU A 72 30.44 -14.68 6.18
C GLU A 72 29.61 -15.00 7.44
N GLN A 73 28.45 -14.36 7.60
CA GLN A 73 27.54 -14.60 8.72
C GLN A 73 26.75 -15.92 8.58
N ALA A 74 26.92 -16.64 7.46
CA ALA A 74 26.31 -17.94 7.21
C ALA A 74 27.39 -18.96 6.83
N VAL A 75 27.90 -19.68 7.82
CA VAL A 75 29.00 -20.65 7.68
C VAL A 75 28.45 -22.06 7.68
N CYS A 76 29.01 -22.95 6.85
CA CYS A 76 28.68 -24.38 6.84
C CYS A 76 29.94 -25.22 7.05
N THR A 77 29.86 -26.29 7.83
CA THR A 77 31.00 -27.17 8.15
C THR A 77 31.34 -28.18 7.04
N CYS A 78 30.49 -28.33 6.02
CA CYS A 78 30.71 -29.34 4.98
C CYS A 78 31.84 -28.96 4.00
N LEU A 79 32.48 -29.98 3.40
CA LEU A 79 33.60 -29.84 2.45
C LEU A 79 33.31 -29.02 1.19
N LEU A 80 32.04 -28.72 0.88
CA LEU A 80 31.65 -27.89 -0.26
C LEU A 80 31.43 -26.41 0.12
N ALA A 81 31.66 -26.01 1.37
CA ALA A 81 31.52 -24.63 1.79
C ALA A 81 32.53 -23.71 1.06
N PRO A 82 32.17 -22.46 0.73
CA PRO A 82 30.86 -21.82 0.94
C PRO A 82 29.80 -22.18 -0.13
N ARG A 83 30.18 -22.89 -1.20
CA ARG A 83 29.34 -23.19 -2.39
C ARG A 83 28.49 -24.46 -2.22
N CYS A 84 27.83 -24.59 -1.07
CA CYS A 84 27.16 -25.83 -0.66
C CYS A 84 25.63 -25.71 -0.60
N LEU A 85 24.95 -26.84 -0.84
CA LEU A 85 23.50 -26.96 -0.76
C LEU A 85 22.95 -26.57 0.62
N HIS A 86 23.62 -26.95 1.71
CA HIS A 86 23.17 -26.69 3.08
C HIS A 86 23.06 -25.19 3.39
N ARG A 87 24.11 -24.41 3.10
CA ARG A 87 24.13 -22.96 3.31
C ARG A 87 23.03 -22.26 2.50
N ALA A 88 22.89 -22.61 1.21
CA ALA A 88 21.83 -22.07 0.37
C ALA A 88 20.42 -22.48 0.83
N ALA A 89 20.25 -23.69 1.37
CA ALA A 89 18.97 -24.16 1.90
C ALA A 89 18.55 -23.44 3.19
N VAL A 90 19.50 -23.20 4.11
CA VAL A 90 19.21 -22.46 5.35
C VAL A 90 18.91 -21.00 5.07
N LEU A 91 19.69 -20.34 4.21
CA LEU A 91 19.39 -18.98 3.75
C LEU A 91 18.06 -18.91 2.98
N GLY A 92 17.71 -19.97 2.23
CA GLY A 92 16.45 -20.07 1.50
C GLY A 92 15.23 -20.26 2.40
N ALA A 93 15.39 -20.92 3.55
CA ALA A 93 14.35 -21.14 4.55
C ALA A 93 14.13 -19.93 5.48
N ALA A 94 15.12 -19.03 5.58
CA ALA A 94 15.04 -17.84 6.41
C ALA A 94 14.10 -16.76 5.81
N PRO A 95 13.48 -15.90 6.64
CA PRO A 95 12.73 -14.74 6.16
C PRO A 95 13.59 -13.81 5.32
N ILE A 96 13.01 -13.15 4.31
CA ILE A 96 13.71 -12.08 3.58
C ILE A 96 13.57 -10.78 4.39
N ALA A 97 14.70 -10.17 4.71
CA ALA A 97 14.77 -8.86 5.33
C ALA A 97 14.16 -7.78 4.41
N ASP A 98 13.57 -6.75 5.01
CA ASP A 98 13.31 -5.52 4.28
C ASP A 98 14.63 -4.83 3.90
N GLY A 99 14.69 -4.25 2.71
CA GLY A 99 15.70 -3.23 2.42
C GLY A 99 15.54 -2.06 3.40
N GLU A 100 16.63 -1.35 3.70
CA GLU A 100 16.75 -0.38 4.83
C GLU A 100 15.98 0.96 4.63
N GLY A 101 14.75 0.91 4.09
CA GLY A 101 13.96 2.07 3.66
C GLY A 101 12.73 2.44 4.51
N ASP A 102 12.19 1.55 5.35
CA ASP A 102 10.87 1.77 5.98
C ASP A 102 10.78 1.49 7.49
N ALA A 103 11.93 1.41 8.19
CA ALA A 103 11.99 1.30 9.66
C ALA A 103 12.90 2.36 10.29
N ALA A 104 12.53 2.81 11.50
CA ALA A 104 13.24 3.78 12.36
C ALA A 104 13.15 5.28 11.98
N GLY A 105 11.93 5.82 11.95
CA GLY A 105 11.67 7.19 12.44
C GLY A 105 11.49 7.18 13.95
N GLY A 106 12.56 6.90 14.70
CA GLY A 106 12.54 6.77 16.16
C GLY A 106 13.58 7.67 16.80
N ASP A 107 13.24 8.95 17.00
CA ASP A 107 14.12 9.90 17.68
C ASP A 107 14.24 9.55 19.17
N ASP A 108 15.41 9.01 19.54
CA ASP A 108 15.82 8.81 20.93
C ASP A 108 15.94 10.16 21.64
N SER A 109 14.89 10.53 22.36
CA SER A 109 14.82 11.71 23.22
C SER A 109 15.09 11.31 24.66
N GLY A 110 16.34 10.91 24.92
CA GLY A 110 16.85 10.55 26.25
C GLY A 110 16.55 11.62 27.31
N THR A 111 15.91 11.20 28.40
CA THR A 111 15.43 12.08 29.46
C THR A 111 16.54 12.69 30.31
N GLY A 112 16.54 14.02 30.39
CA GLY A 112 16.80 14.87 31.57
C GLY A 112 17.89 14.48 32.59
N ARG A 113 18.92 15.34 32.70
CA ARG A 113 19.55 15.67 33.99
C ARG A 113 19.67 17.18 34.18
N THR A 114 19.46 17.62 35.41
CA THR A 114 19.28 19.03 35.81
C THR A 114 20.58 19.73 36.19
N ALA A 115 20.63 21.03 35.88
CA ALA A 115 21.28 22.11 36.62
C ALA A 115 22.80 22.05 36.93
N GLY A 116 23.52 23.06 36.42
CA GLY A 116 24.86 23.45 36.84
C GLY A 116 25.17 24.87 36.36
N SER A 117 25.07 25.86 37.24
CA SER A 117 25.34 27.27 36.94
C SER A 117 26.84 27.55 36.77
N GLY A 118 27.23 28.44 35.85
CA GLY A 118 28.61 28.90 35.66
C GLY A 118 28.68 30.07 34.68
N THR A 119 29.31 31.17 35.08
CA THR A 119 29.26 32.50 34.44
C THR A 119 30.55 32.89 33.72
N ALA A 120 30.45 33.79 32.73
CA ALA A 120 31.54 34.63 32.16
C ALA A 120 32.65 33.88 31.35
N SER A 121 33.44 34.52 30.47
CA SER A 121 33.44 35.91 29.97
C SER A 121 33.93 36.02 28.51
N GLU A 122 33.62 37.17 27.90
CA GLU A 122 34.31 37.96 26.86
C GLU A 122 35.53 37.38 26.10
N THR A 123 35.48 37.47 24.76
CA THR A 123 36.42 38.13 23.80
C THR A 123 36.19 37.57 22.38
N GLY A 124 36.37 38.29 21.27
CA GLY A 124 36.67 39.71 21.07
C GLY A 124 37.04 39.97 19.59
N ALA A 125 36.67 41.15 19.07
CA ALA A 125 37.19 41.80 17.85
C ALA A 125 36.89 41.22 16.44
N GLY A 126 36.09 41.96 15.66
CA GLY A 126 36.48 42.35 14.29
C GLY A 126 37.47 43.53 14.35
N PRO A 127 38.00 44.06 13.22
CA PRO A 127 37.31 44.24 11.93
C PRO A 127 37.98 43.39 10.81
N GLU A 128 37.94 43.64 9.49
CA GLU A 128 37.52 44.81 8.71
C GLU A 128 37.03 44.50 7.28
N GLU A 129 36.75 45.56 6.53
CA GLU A 129 36.15 45.69 5.20
C GLU A 129 37.11 45.41 4.02
N ALA A 130 36.67 44.65 3.02
CA ALA A 130 37.28 44.63 1.69
C ALA A 130 36.23 44.31 0.61
N ALA A 131 35.95 45.29 -0.25
CA ALA A 131 34.98 45.16 -1.34
C ALA A 131 35.49 44.22 -2.44
N THR A 132 34.61 43.37 -3.00
CA THR A 132 34.85 42.75 -4.31
C THR A 132 33.57 42.69 -5.12
N THR A 133 33.64 43.39 -6.25
CA THR A 133 32.69 43.48 -7.37
C THR A 133 31.85 42.23 -7.64
N ALA A 134 30.53 42.42 -7.70
CA ALA A 134 29.61 41.45 -8.27
C ALA A 134 29.72 41.40 -9.81
N PRO A 135 29.76 40.20 -10.43
CA PRO A 135 29.34 40.01 -11.80
C PRO A 135 27.83 39.71 -11.84
N THR A 136 27.06 40.56 -12.51
CA THR A 136 25.69 40.25 -12.92
C THR A 136 25.73 39.14 -13.98
N ALA A 137 25.52 37.89 -13.56
CA ALA A 137 25.26 36.78 -14.47
C ALA A 137 23.74 36.69 -14.71
N ASP A 138 23.34 36.67 -15.98
CA ASP A 138 21.94 36.47 -16.37
C ASP A 138 21.37 35.19 -15.75
N PHE A 139 20.28 35.33 -14.99
CA PHE A 139 19.39 34.22 -14.68
C PHE A 139 18.54 33.87 -15.91
N ALA A 140 19.21 33.37 -16.95
CA ALA A 140 18.56 32.63 -18.01
C ALA A 140 17.97 31.35 -17.39
N ALA A 141 16.69 31.42 -17.02
CA ALA A 141 15.89 30.32 -16.51
C ALA A 141 15.78 29.23 -17.58
N THR A 142 16.83 28.41 -17.67
CA THR A 142 16.84 27.20 -18.48
C THR A 142 15.90 26.24 -17.78
N ALA A 143 14.69 26.06 -18.33
CA ALA A 143 13.78 25.03 -17.87
C ALA A 143 14.53 23.69 -17.93
N VAL A 144 14.87 23.15 -16.76
CA VAL A 144 15.56 21.88 -16.65
C VAL A 144 14.58 20.82 -17.15
N ALA A 145 14.83 20.31 -18.35
CA ALA A 145 14.09 19.17 -18.87
C ALA A 145 14.17 18.04 -17.83
N PRO A 146 13.05 17.34 -17.53
CA PRO A 146 13.05 16.28 -16.53
C PRO A 146 14.15 15.27 -16.87
N ALA A 147 15.01 14.99 -15.89
CA ALA A 147 16.19 14.18 -16.13
C ALA A 147 15.78 12.79 -16.65
N ALA A 148 16.32 12.41 -17.81
CA ALA A 148 16.05 11.10 -18.39
C ALA A 148 16.74 10.00 -17.57
N LEU A 149 16.14 8.81 -17.53
CA LEU A 149 16.73 7.65 -16.87
C LEU A 149 18.11 7.31 -17.46
N THR A 150 19.04 6.95 -16.59
CA THR A 150 20.38 6.51 -17.00
C THR A 150 20.34 5.16 -17.69
N THR A 151 21.31 4.88 -18.55
CA THR A 151 21.48 3.55 -19.18
C THR A 151 21.75 2.43 -18.16
N ALA A 152 22.16 2.76 -16.93
CA ALA A 152 22.24 1.79 -15.82
C ALA A 152 20.85 1.43 -15.29
N GLN A 153 20.00 2.44 -15.02
CA GLN A 153 18.61 2.25 -14.58
C GLN A 153 17.78 1.49 -15.61
N VAL A 154 17.84 1.87 -16.89
CA VAL A 154 17.09 1.17 -17.96
C VAL A 154 17.49 -0.31 -18.02
N ARG A 155 18.80 -0.64 -17.99
CA ARG A 155 19.28 -2.03 -17.98
C ARG A 155 18.86 -2.80 -16.73
N ALA A 156 18.88 -2.18 -15.55
CA ALA A 156 18.44 -2.81 -14.31
C ALA A 156 16.93 -3.11 -14.34
N ALA A 157 16.13 -2.18 -14.89
CA ALA A 157 14.70 -2.38 -15.11
C ALA A 157 14.40 -3.50 -16.12
N THR A 158 15.16 -3.59 -17.23
CA THR A 158 15.06 -4.71 -18.18
C THR A 158 15.36 -6.05 -17.52
N ALA A 159 16.47 -6.17 -16.77
CA ALA A 159 16.82 -7.41 -16.07
C ALA A 159 15.77 -7.81 -15.03
N LEU A 160 15.13 -6.83 -14.38
CA LEU A 160 14.05 -7.08 -13.42
C LEU A 160 12.73 -7.47 -14.09
N TRP A 161 12.41 -6.87 -15.24
CA TRP A 161 11.30 -7.29 -16.10
C TRP A 161 11.49 -8.75 -16.54
N ASP A 162 12.67 -9.13 -17.04
CA ASP A 162 12.96 -10.49 -17.50
C ASP A 162 12.79 -11.52 -16.36
N ALA A 163 13.35 -11.23 -15.18
CA ALA A 163 13.21 -12.09 -14.01
C ALA A 163 11.75 -12.21 -13.53
N ALA A 164 10.98 -11.12 -13.57
CA ALA A 164 9.55 -11.12 -13.22
C ALA A 164 8.71 -11.88 -14.26
N ALA A 165 9.04 -11.76 -15.55
CA ALA A 165 8.38 -12.46 -16.64
C ALA A 165 8.58 -13.98 -16.53
N GLU A 166 9.80 -14.44 -16.23
CA GLU A 166 10.09 -15.86 -15.96
C GLU A 166 9.34 -16.36 -14.71
N ALA A 167 9.33 -15.59 -13.62
CA ALA A 167 8.59 -15.95 -12.40
C ALA A 167 7.06 -16.04 -12.62
N LEU A 168 6.48 -15.20 -13.48
CA LEU A 168 5.08 -15.27 -13.89
C LEU A 168 4.82 -16.43 -14.88
N SER A 169 5.75 -16.71 -15.79
CA SER A 169 5.68 -17.84 -16.73
C SER A 169 5.71 -19.19 -16.01
N ALA A 170 6.49 -19.28 -14.93
CA ALA A 170 6.54 -20.43 -14.02
C ALA A 170 5.31 -20.53 -13.11
N GLY A 171 4.87 -19.41 -12.51
CA GLY A 171 3.80 -19.35 -11.51
C GLY A 171 4.17 -19.97 -10.16
N VAL A 172 3.34 -19.76 -9.12
CA VAL A 172 3.58 -20.19 -7.73
C VAL A 172 4.09 -21.64 -7.62
N THR A 173 3.51 -22.55 -8.39
CA THR A 173 3.88 -23.98 -8.38
C THR A 173 5.34 -24.24 -8.80
N ALA A 174 5.87 -23.49 -9.77
CA ALA A 174 7.22 -23.71 -10.32
C ALA A 174 8.25 -22.63 -9.92
N SER A 175 7.81 -21.52 -9.32
CA SER A 175 8.67 -20.47 -8.76
C SER A 175 9.34 -20.87 -7.45
N GLY A 176 10.18 -21.91 -7.54
CA GLY A 176 11.05 -22.39 -6.47
C GLY A 176 12.20 -21.44 -6.14
N ALA A 177 13.05 -21.85 -5.21
CA ALA A 177 14.10 -20.99 -4.65
C ALA A 177 15.10 -20.43 -5.68
N VAL A 178 15.32 -21.13 -6.81
CA VAL A 178 16.15 -20.62 -7.91
C VAL A 178 15.50 -19.42 -8.58
N VAL A 179 14.21 -19.51 -8.94
CA VAL A 179 13.45 -18.41 -9.58
C VAL A 179 13.37 -17.20 -8.64
N GLN A 180 13.17 -17.44 -7.35
CA GLN A 180 13.19 -16.39 -6.33
C GLN A 180 14.56 -15.72 -6.20
N ALA A 181 15.66 -16.49 -6.26
CA ALA A 181 17.01 -15.96 -6.18
C ALA A 181 17.39 -15.08 -7.39
N GLU A 182 16.97 -15.45 -8.61
CA GLU A 182 17.17 -14.59 -9.80
C GLU A 182 16.37 -13.28 -9.68
N LEU A 183 15.14 -13.32 -9.13
CA LEU A 183 14.35 -12.11 -8.87
C LEU A 183 14.96 -11.22 -7.77
N LEU A 184 15.52 -11.81 -6.71
CA LEU A 184 16.24 -11.07 -5.65
C LEU A 184 17.54 -10.43 -6.18
N ARG A 185 18.28 -11.11 -7.07
CA ARG A 185 19.45 -10.57 -7.78
C ARG A 185 19.09 -9.36 -8.63
N ALA A 186 18.00 -9.46 -9.40
CA ALA A 186 17.54 -8.35 -10.21
C ALA A 186 17.06 -7.17 -9.35
N ALA A 187 16.40 -7.45 -8.22
CA ALA A 187 16.00 -6.43 -7.23
C ALA A 187 17.22 -5.70 -6.63
N HIS A 188 18.26 -6.43 -6.23
CA HIS A 188 19.52 -5.83 -5.78
C HIS A 188 20.21 -5.01 -6.88
N THR A 189 20.17 -5.47 -8.13
CA THR A 189 20.68 -4.70 -9.28
C THR A 189 19.91 -3.40 -9.49
N ALA A 190 18.58 -3.42 -9.30
CA ALA A 190 17.74 -2.22 -9.29
C ALA A 190 18.07 -1.28 -8.12
N ARG A 191 18.32 -1.81 -6.91
CA ARG A 191 18.80 -1.03 -5.75
C ARG A 191 20.09 -0.29 -6.06
N LEU A 192 21.10 -0.98 -6.59
CA LEU A 192 22.39 -0.39 -6.96
C LEU A 192 22.28 0.66 -8.08
N ALA A 193 21.27 0.54 -8.94
CA ALA A 193 20.94 1.54 -9.96
C ALA A 193 20.06 2.70 -9.43
N GLY A 194 19.70 2.71 -8.15
CA GLY A 194 18.86 3.74 -7.55
C GLY A 194 17.39 3.67 -7.97
N LEU A 195 16.82 2.44 -8.02
CA LEU A 195 15.40 2.19 -8.33
C LEU A 195 14.67 1.55 -7.12
N PRO A 196 14.57 2.23 -5.96
CA PRO A 196 14.02 1.66 -4.72
C PRO A 196 12.56 1.23 -4.85
N ARG A 197 11.75 1.88 -5.70
CA ARG A 197 10.36 1.47 -5.95
C ARG A 197 10.27 0.09 -6.62
N ALA A 198 11.10 -0.12 -7.65
CA ALA A 198 11.14 -1.38 -8.39
C ALA A 198 11.71 -2.52 -7.52
N GLU A 199 12.72 -2.24 -6.70
CA GLU A 199 13.21 -3.16 -5.66
C GLU A 199 12.09 -3.56 -4.69
N ALA A 200 11.39 -2.59 -4.10
CA ALA A 200 10.32 -2.85 -3.13
C ALA A 200 9.16 -3.68 -3.73
N ALA A 201 8.80 -3.43 -4.99
CA ALA A 201 7.83 -4.23 -5.73
C ALA A 201 8.30 -5.68 -5.92
N ALA A 202 9.58 -5.88 -6.27
CA ALA A 202 10.17 -7.22 -6.43
C ALA A 202 10.22 -8.00 -5.11
N LEU A 203 10.64 -7.36 -4.01
CA LEU A 203 10.64 -7.96 -2.67
C LEU A 203 9.22 -8.32 -2.21
N ARG A 204 8.21 -7.51 -2.55
CA ARG A 204 6.79 -7.81 -2.31
C ARG A 204 6.36 -9.09 -3.04
N VAL A 205 6.71 -9.23 -4.34
CA VAL A 205 6.42 -10.44 -5.13
C VAL A 205 7.12 -11.68 -4.54
N VAL A 206 8.40 -11.61 -4.17
CA VAL A 206 9.12 -12.75 -3.58
C VAL A 206 8.48 -13.21 -2.26
N ARG A 207 8.12 -12.28 -1.38
CA ARG A 207 7.44 -12.61 -0.11
C ARG A 207 6.06 -13.24 -0.33
N SER A 208 5.25 -12.68 -1.21
CA SER A 208 3.93 -13.23 -1.55
C SER A 208 4.03 -14.59 -2.25
N LEU A 209 5.07 -14.84 -3.07
CA LEU A 209 5.36 -16.15 -3.66
C LEU A 209 5.69 -17.20 -2.58
N ARG A 210 6.48 -16.85 -1.56
CA ARG A 210 6.79 -17.74 -0.43
C ARG A 210 5.55 -18.07 0.39
N ALA A 211 4.82 -17.05 0.83
CA ALA A 211 3.57 -17.23 1.57
C ALA A 211 2.53 -18.06 0.81
N ALA A 212 2.45 -17.93 -0.52
CA ALA A 212 1.58 -18.76 -1.36
C ALA A 212 2.04 -20.23 -1.44
N ARG A 213 3.37 -20.50 -1.48
CA ARG A 213 3.93 -21.86 -1.46
C ARG A 213 3.76 -22.53 -0.08
N GLU A 214 3.95 -21.77 0.99
CA GLU A 214 3.80 -22.20 2.38
C GLU A 214 2.34 -22.37 2.81
N ARG A 215 1.38 -21.82 2.04
CA ARG A 215 -0.06 -21.75 2.34
C ARG A 215 -0.35 -20.99 3.65
N SER A 216 0.37 -19.89 3.86
CA SER A 216 0.25 -19.05 5.05
C SER A 216 -1.16 -18.48 5.21
N GLU A 217 -1.66 -18.46 6.44
CA GLU A 217 -2.97 -17.91 6.76
C GLU A 217 -3.08 -16.44 6.31
N GLY A 218 -4.17 -16.10 5.61
CA GLY A 218 -4.40 -14.76 5.09
C GLY A 218 -3.83 -14.45 3.71
N GLN A 219 -2.94 -15.29 3.14
CA GLN A 219 -2.45 -15.09 1.77
C GLN A 219 -3.58 -15.18 0.75
N ARG A 220 -3.76 -14.14 -0.07
CA ARG A 220 -4.70 -14.15 -1.20
C ARG A 220 -3.94 -14.20 -2.53
N LEU A 221 -4.52 -14.88 -3.51
CA LEU A 221 -3.95 -14.96 -4.85
C LEU A 221 -4.07 -13.62 -5.59
N ALA A 222 -5.18 -12.91 -5.38
CA ALA A 222 -5.41 -11.56 -5.91
C ALA A 222 -4.31 -10.56 -5.50
N ASP A 223 -3.85 -10.59 -4.25
CA ASP A 223 -2.80 -9.69 -3.76
C ASP A 223 -1.45 -9.94 -4.48
N LEU A 224 -1.12 -11.22 -4.73
CA LEU A 224 0.05 -11.60 -5.53
C LEU A 224 -0.13 -11.24 -7.03
N THR A 225 -1.35 -11.35 -7.57
CA THR A 225 -1.69 -10.87 -8.92
C THR A 225 -1.51 -9.35 -9.03
N GLY A 226 -1.96 -8.57 -8.04
CA GLY A 226 -1.72 -7.14 -7.96
C GLY A 226 -0.23 -6.79 -7.93
N ALA A 227 0.54 -7.48 -7.07
CA ALA A 227 1.98 -7.29 -6.96
C ALA A 227 2.75 -7.62 -8.26
N PHE A 228 2.36 -8.67 -8.99
CA PHE A 228 2.92 -8.96 -10.31
C PHE A 228 2.57 -7.88 -11.35
N ARG A 229 1.32 -7.40 -11.36
CA ARG A 229 0.88 -6.30 -12.25
C ARG A 229 1.70 -5.03 -11.98
N GLU A 230 1.87 -4.64 -10.72
CA GLU A 230 2.65 -3.47 -10.32
C GLU A 230 4.12 -3.60 -10.72
N LEU A 231 4.77 -4.71 -10.36
CA LEU A 231 6.17 -4.95 -10.72
C LEU A 231 6.39 -4.91 -12.25
N LEU A 232 5.52 -5.56 -13.02
CA LEU A 232 5.63 -5.59 -14.49
C LEU A 232 5.29 -4.23 -15.12
N ALA A 233 4.30 -3.49 -14.60
CA ALA A 233 3.98 -2.14 -15.08
C ALA A 233 5.14 -1.16 -14.83
N ASP A 234 5.62 -1.09 -13.58
CA ASP A 234 6.72 -0.19 -13.18
C ASP A 234 8.00 -0.54 -13.97
N THR A 235 8.36 -1.82 -14.09
CA THR A 235 9.57 -2.23 -14.85
C THR A 235 9.44 -2.03 -16.36
N ALA A 236 8.26 -2.22 -16.96
CA ALA A 236 8.04 -1.90 -18.38
C ALA A 236 8.21 -0.41 -18.67
N LEU A 237 7.69 0.46 -17.79
CA LEU A 237 7.79 1.91 -17.90
C LEU A 237 9.24 2.41 -17.66
N LEU A 238 9.97 1.80 -16.74
CA LEU A 238 11.39 2.12 -16.53
C LEU A 238 12.27 1.59 -17.68
N ALA A 239 11.96 0.41 -18.23
CA ALA A 239 12.72 -0.23 -19.31
C ALA A 239 12.47 0.41 -20.69
N SER A 240 11.38 1.16 -20.90
CA SER A 240 11.19 1.95 -22.12
C SER A 240 12.12 3.17 -22.20
N GLY A 241 12.67 3.61 -21.06
CA GLY A 241 13.44 4.85 -20.95
C GLY A 241 12.62 6.14 -21.11
N SER A 242 11.28 6.04 -21.22
CA SER A 242 10.39 7.19 -21.41
C SER A 242 9.89 7.82 -20.09
N ALA A 243 10.22 7.22 -18.95
CA ALA A 243 9.85 7.74 -17.64
C ALA A 243 10.82 8.82 -17.15
N GLY A 244 10.32 9.79 -16.38
CA GLY A 244 11.16 10.73 -15.63
C GLY A 244 11.84 10.09 -14.42
N THR A 245 12.83 10.76 -13.85
CA THR A 245 13.55 10.29 -12.64
C THR A 245 12.65 9.94 -11.46
N GLU A 246 11.50 10.60 -11.31
CA GLU A 246 10.53 10.37 -10.25
C GLU A 246 9.98 8.92 -10.23
N ALA A 247 9.90 8.26 -11.40
CA ALA A 247 9.47 6.88 -11.52
C ALA A 247 10.42 5.87 -10.83
N ALA A 248 11.66 6.26 -10.52
CA ALA A 248 12.57 5.46 -9.70
C ALA A 248 12.06 5.29 -8.26
N GLY A 249 11.27 6.25 -7.77
CA GLY A 249 10.90 6.42 -6.36
C GLY A 249 12.07 6.88 -5.48
N SER A 250 11.78 7.20 -4.23
CA SER A 250 12.80 7.58 -3.23
C SER A 250 12.90 6.56 -2.10
N ALA A 251 14.12 6.28 -1.66
CA ALA A 251 14.41 5.38 -0.53
C ALA A 251 14.09 6.01 0.84
N ARG A 252 13.84 7.33 0.89
CA ARG A 252 13.31 8.05 2.07
C ARG A 252 12.28 9.07 1.60
N ARG A 253 11.18 9.25 2.34
CA ARG A 253 10.25 10.37 2.08
C ARG A 253 11.03 11.69 2.12
N VAL A 254 11.06 12.39 1.00
CA VAL A 254 11.54 13.77 0.95
C VAL A 254 10.45 14.64 1.54
N TYR A 255 10.84 15.54 2.44
CA TYR A 255 9.97 16.55 3.02
C TYR A 255 10.43 17.92 2.52
N GLU A 256 9.53 18.66 1.89
CA GLU A 256 9.77 20.04 1.50
C GLU A 256 9.37 21.01 2.61
N GLN A 257 9.97 22.20 2.62
CA GLN A 257 9.62 23.26 3.57
C GLN A 257 8.37 24.01 3.12
N GLY A 258 7.20 23.55 3.57
CA GLY A 258 5.88 24.16 3.34
C GLY A 258 5.62 25.46 4.10
N GLY A 259 6.66 26.23 4.46
CA GLY A 259 6.55 27.56 5.08
C GLY A 259 5.71 27.61 6.36
N SER A 260 4.71 28.49 6.39
CA SER A 260 3.73 28.58 7.48
C SER A 260 2.36 28.08 7.02
N LEU A 261 1.85 27.03 7.66
CA LEU A 261 0.62 26.35 7.29
C LEU A 261 -0.46 26.51 8.37
N ARG A 262 -1.73 26.58 7.97
CA ARG A 262 -2.88 26.47 8.88
C ARG A 262 -3.73 25.30 8.44
N VAL A 263 -3.97 24.36 9.35
CA VAL A 263 -4.73 23.13 9.11
C VAL A 263 -5.80 22.93 10.18
N TYR A 264 -6.90 22.28 9.81
CA TYR A 264 -8.04 21.97 10.68
C TYR A 264 -8.38 20.48 10.63
N GLY A 265 -8.77 19.92 11.77
CA GLY A 265 -9.11 18.51 11.93
C GLY A 265 -10.38 18.08 11.19
N LEU A 266 -10.27 17.05 10.36
CA LEU A 266 -11.41 16.41 9.71
C LEU A 266 -11.93 15.20 10.49
N CYS A 267 -11.08 14.22 10.76
CA CYS A 267 -11.43 12.99 11.49
C CYS A 267 -10.19 12.19 11.95
N ARG A 268 -10.39 11.20 12.82
CA ARG A 268 -9.41 10.15 13.16
C ARG A 268 -9.73 8.83 12.49
N GLU A 269 -8.69 8.18 11.97
CA GLU A 269 -8.73 6.84 11.40
C GLU A 269 -7.87 5.86 12.22
N PRO A 270 -8.41 4.69 12.61
CA PRO A 270 -7.61 3.60 13.18
C PRO A 270 -6.82 2.84 12.09
N VAL A 271 -5.51 2.71 12.29
CA VAL A 271 -4.61 1.96 11.39
C VAL A 271 -4.23 0.64 12.06
N LEU A 272 -4.61 -0.49 11.48
CA LEU A 272 -4.21 -1.83 11.93
C LEU A 272 -3.71 -2.65 10.74
N SER A 273 -2.46 -3.10 10.78
CA SER A 273 -1.88 -3.93 9.71
C SER A 273 -1.93 -5.42 10.06
N ALA A 274 -1.91 -6.26 9.02
CA ALA A 274 -1.68 -7.70 9.17
C ALA A 274 -0.29 -8.02 9.74
N THR A 275 0.68 -7.11 9.58
CA THR A 275 2.05 -7.20 10.12
C THR A 275 2.16 -6.82 11.61
N GLY A 276 1.04 -6.63 12.32
CA GLY A 276 1.02 -6.38 13.76
C GLY A 276 1.28 -4.93 14.18
N TYR A 277 1.31 -3.98 13.23
CA TYR A 277 1.36 -2.55 13.53
C TYR A 277 -0.04 -2.04 13.86
N GLY A 278 -0.11 -1.13 14.83
CA GLY A 278 -1.32 -0.46 15.27
C GLY A 278 -1.07 1.03 15.45
N GLY A 279 -2.09 1.85 15.22
CA GLY A 279 -1.95 3.30 15.34
C GLY A 279 -3.18 4.09 14.93
N VAL A 280 -2.95 5.38 14.71
CA VAL A 280 -3.94 6.35 14.24
C VAL A 280 -3.35 7.21 13.11
N THR A 281 -4.22 7.64 12.20
CA THR A 281 -3.99 8.76 11.29
C THR A 281 -5.06 9.80 11.55
N THR A 282 -4.67 11.05 11.83
CA THR A 282 -5.58 12.19 11.85
C THR A 282 -5.53 12.89 10.50
N HIS A 283 -6.70 13.08 9.91
CA HIS A 283 -6.91 13.75 8.65
C HIS A 283 -7.15 15.24 8.87
N LEU A 284 -6.57 16.07 8.02
CA LEU A 284 -6.50 17.51 8.13
C LEU A 284 -6.80 18.17 6.79
N VAL A 285 -7.32 19.39 6.81
CA VAL A 285 -7.52 20.24 5.63
C VAL A 285 -6.95 21.63 5.88
N ALA A 286 -6.27 22.22 4.90
CA ALA A 286 -5.79 23.59 4.94
C ALA A 286 -6.79 24.58 4.34
N ALA A 287 -6.52 25.88 4.48
CA ALA A 287 -7.42 26.95 4.02
C ALA A 287 -7.61 27.04 2.49
N ASP A 288 -6.74 26.38 1.73
CA ASP A 288 -6.78 26.19 0.28
C ASP A 288 -7.52 24.90 -0.15
N GLY A 289 -8.01 24.11 0.81
CA GLY A 289 -8.63 22.81 0.59
C GLY A 289 -7.65 21.64 0.49
N ALA A 290 -6.33 21.87 0.56
CA ALA A 290 -5.34 20.80 0.47
C ALA A 290 -5.42 19.86 1.69
N GLY A 291 -5.39 18.55 1.43
CA GLY A 291 -5.46 17.50 2.45
C GLY A 291 -4.09 17.18 3.06
N TYR A 292 -4.04 17.05 4.38
CA TYR A 292 -2.82 16.69 5.12
C TYR A 292 -3.07 15.55 6.11
N THR A 293 -2.02 14.85 6.51
CA THR A 293 -2.11 13.77 7.52
C THR A 293 -1.06 13.87 8.61
N VAL A 294 -1.43 13.46 9.83
CA VAL A 294 -0.52 13.24 10.96
C VAL A 294 -0.77 11.84 11.51
N SER A 295 0.25 10.99 11.57
CA SER A 295 0.09 9.57 11.92
C SER A 295 1.08 9.11 12.99
N ASP A 296 0.57 8.35 13.97
CA ASP A 296 1.34 7.63 14.99
C ASP A 296 1.00 6.14 14.88
N VAL A 297 1.85 5.40 14.17
CA VAL A 297 1.71 3.96 13.87
C VAL A 297 2.98 3.24 14.29
N ARG A 298 2.84 2.23 15.15
CA ARG A 298 3.96 1.48 15.76
C ARG A 298 3.58 0.00 15.93
N PRO A 299 4.52 -0.93 16.14
CA PRO A 299 4.20 -2.30 16.54
C PRO A 299 3.31 -2.31 17.80
N GLY A 300 2.33 -3.23 17.86
CA GLY A 300 1.43 -3.37 19.02
C GLY A 300 -0.05 -3.67 18.70
N GLY A 301 -0.40 -3.82 17.43
CA GLY A 301 -1.72 -4.28 16.97
C GLY A 301 -2.92 -3.52 17.57
N LEU A 302 -4.03 -4.23 17.80
CA LEU A 302 -5.30 -3.65 18.25
C LEU A 302 -5.18 -2.85 19.57
N ALA A 303 -4.35 -3.32 20.52
CA ALA A 303 -4.17 -2.63 21.78
C ALA A 303 -3.57 -1.23 21.56
N ARG A 304 -2.59 -1.13 20.66
CA ARG A 304 -1.99 0.15 20.26
C ARG A 304 -3.01 1.05 19.55
N VAL A 305 -3.82 0.53 18.62
CA VAL A 305 -4.88 1.29 17.93
C VAL A 305 -5.79 2.00 18.93
N LYS A 306 -6.31 1.27 19.92
CA LYS A 306 -7.24 1.83 20.91
C LYS A 306 -6.65 2.99 21.71
N GLY A 307 -5.36 2.93 22.06
CA GLY A 307 -4.68 4.02 22.78
C GLY A 307 -4.15 5.14 21.87
N ALA A 308 -3.92 4.88 20.58
CA ALA A 308 -3.36 5.85 19.65
C ALA A 308 -4.32 7.02 19.38
N GLY A 309 -5.64 6.78 19.35
CA GLY A 309 -6.66 7.80 19.14
C GLY A 309 -6.73 8.93 20.18
N SER A 310 -6.01 8.79 21.30
CA SER A 310 -5.79 9.81 22.34
C SER A 310 -4.31 9.92 22.74
N ALA A 311 -3.38 9.51 21.86
CA ALA A 311 -1.95 9.73 22.06
C ALA A 311 -1.58 11.17 21.69
N SER A 312 -0.56 11.72 22.35
CA SER A 312 -0.02 13.05 22.05
C SER A 312 0.52 13.13 20.62
N VAL A 313 0.20 14.23 19.93
CA VAL A 313 0.67 14.49 18.58
C VAL A 313 2.13 14.92 18.63
N ALA A 314 3.02 14.07 18.10
CA ALA A 314 4.44 14.37 17.97
C ALA A 314 4.72 15.32 16.79
N LEU A 315 4.24 16.57 16.86
CA LEU A 315 4.44 17.60 15.83
C LEU A 315 4.76 18.95 16.48
N GLY A 316 5.98 19.45 16.30
CA GLY A 316 6.38 20.83 16.63
C GLY A 316 6.08 21.31 18.05
N GLY A 317 6.03 20.42 19.03
CA GLY A 317 5.72 20.75 20.44
C GLY A 317 4.24 21.07 20.73
N ALA A 318 3.31 20.80 19.81
CA ALA A 318 1.89 21.04 20.05
C ALA A 318 1.35 20.18 21.22
N VAL A 319 0.75 20.84 22.22
CA VAL A 319 0.10 20.16 23.36
C VAL A 319 -1.33 19.76 22.99
N LEU A 320 -1.45 18.84 22.04
CA LEU A 320 -2.71 18.21 21.63
C LEU A 320 -2.51 16.69 21.50
N ASP A 321 -3.58 15.94 21.73
CA ASP A 321 -3.68 14.54 21.33
C ASP A 321 -4.38 14.41 19.97
N HIS A 322 -4.40 13.20 19.41
CA HIS A 322 -5.05 12.96 18.13
C HIS A 322 -6.57 13.25 18.14
N ALA A 323 -7.24 13.16 19.29
CA ALA A 323 -8.65 13.51 19.46
C ALA A 323 -8.87 15.04 19.40
N GLY A 324 -8.08 15.79 20.15
CA GLY A 324 -8.08 17.25 20.14
C GLY A 324 -7.67 17.81 18.77
N LEU A 325 -6.70 17.19 18.08
CA LEU A 325 -6.32 17.59 16.73
C LEU A 325 -7.45 17.38 15.71
N ALA A 326 -8.14 16.25 15.74
CA ALA A 326 -9.22 15.95 14.79
C ALA A 326 -10.47 16.83 14.98
N ARG A 327 -10.63 17.45 16.15
CA ARG A 327 -11.71 18.41 16.47
C ARG A 327 -11.25 19.87 16.48
N GLY A 328 -9.94 20.09 16.46
CA GLY A 328 -9.28 21.40 16.55
C GLY A 328 -8.59 21.79 15.23
N GLY A 329 -7.47 22.50 15.36
CA GLY A 329 -6.55 22.78 14.25
C GLY A 329 -5.15 23.08 14.74
N LEU A 330 -4.23 23.31 13.80
CA LEU A 330 -2.85 23.73 14.07
C LEU A 330 -2.44 24.88 13.15
N ARG A 331 -1.71 25.84 13.71
CA ARG A 331 -0.84 26.74 12.96
C ARG A 331 0.58 26.23 13.09
N ILE A 332 1.17 25.83 11.96
CA ILE A 332 2.50 25.24 11.88
C ILE A 332 3.43 26.28 11.23
N VAL A 333 4.60 26.50 11.81
CA VAL A 333 5.67 27.34 11.27
C VAL A 333 6.87 26.45 10.98
N GLY A 334 7.49 26.64 9.80
CA GLY A 334 8.56 25.76 9.33
C GLY A 334 8.03 24.37 8.96
N ALA A 335 6.78 24.27 8.49
CA ALA A 335 6.12 23.00 8.21
C ALA A 335 6.95 22.16 7.24
N THR A 336 7.14 20.87 7.56
CA THR A 336 7.74 19.90 6.64
C THR A 336 6.64 19.01 6.08
N VAL A 337 6.47 18.98 4.77
CA VAL A 337 5.39 18.25 4.07
C VAL A 337 6.03 17.25 3.10
N SER A 338 5.64 15.98 3.13
CA SER A 338 6.02 15.01 2.09
C SER A 338 4.98 14.99 0.97
N VAL A 339 5.37 14.48 -0.21
CA VAL A 339 4.53 14.43 -1.44
C VAL A 339 3.15 13.76 -1.24
N ASP A 340 3.01 12.89 -0.23
CA ASP A 340 1.77 12.22 0.17
C ASP A 340 0.88 13.06 1.12
N GLY A 341 1.21 14.34 1.35
CA GLY A 341 0.51 15.26 2.24
C GLY A 341 0.78 15.02 3.74
N ARG A 342 1.71 14.13 4.10
CA ARG A 342 2.02 13.87 5.52
C ARG A 342 2.87 15.00 6.11
N LEU A 343 2.48 15.46 7.29
CA LEU A 343 3.21 16.47 8.06
C LEU A 343 4.32 15.80 8.90
N GLY A 344 5.54 16.32 8.76
CA GLY A 344 6.74 15.91 9.49
C GLY A 344 7.04 16.80 10.69
N ALA A 345 7.75 16.25 11.68
CA ALA A 345 8.15 16.93 12.92
C ALA A 345 9.61 17.39 12.91
N GLY A 346 10.10 17.84 11.74
CA GLY A 346 11.50 18.20 11.54
C GLY A 346 12.02 19.31 12.46
N ARG A 347 13.36 19.40 12.58
CA ARG A 347 14.04 20.44 13.35
C ARG A 347 13.66 21.83 12.82
N GLY A 348 13.01 22.62 13.67
CA GLY A 348 12.51 23.96 13.32
C GLY A 348 10.99 24.04 13.09
N VAL A 349 10.30 22.90 13.00
CA VAL A 349 8.83 22.85 13.03
C VAL A 349 8.33 23.31 14.41
N SER A 350 7.46 24.30 14.43
CA SER A 350 6.73 24.73 15.63
C SER A 350 5.23 24.73 15.35
N ALA A 351 4.42 24.12 16.22
CA ALA A 351 3.00 23.96 16.01
C ALA A 351 2.19 24.51 17.20
N THR A 352 1.31 25.48 16.94
CA THR A 352 0.40 26.07 17.92
C THR A 352 -1.03 25.56 17.70
N PRO A 353 -1.75 25.10 18.74
CA PRO A 353 -3.18 24.80 18.64
C PRO A 353 -4.01 25.97 18.11
N LEU A 354 -5.00 25.65 17.28
CA LEU A 354 -6.07 26.55 16.83
C LEU A 354 -7.43 25.99 17.26
N ARG A 355 -8.43 26.86 17.33
CA ARG A 355 -9.84 26.44 17.31
C ARG A 355 -10.10 25.71 15.98
N GLY A 356 -10.77 24.56 16.05
CA GLY A 356 -11.19 23.81 14.87
C GLY A 356 -12.44 24.42 14.23
N VAL A 357 -12.67 24.08 12.96
CA VAL A 357 -13.89 24.43 12.23
C VAL A 357 -14.94 23.32 12.35
N GLU A 358 -16.21 23.69 12.19
CA GLU A 358 -17.28 22.73 11.93
C GLU A 358 -17.29 22.32 10.45
N TRP A 359 -17.91 21.17 10.12
CA TRP A 359 -18.08 20.73 8.73
C TRP A 359 -19.06 21.59 7.91
N SER A 360 -19.74 22.54 8.56
CA SER A 360 -20.58 23.59 7.99
C SER A 360 -19.78 24.85 7.61
N GLU A 361 -18.53 24.98 8.06
CA GLU A 361 -17.68 26.14 7.89
C GLU A 361 -16.51 25.85 6.92
N GLU A 362 -16.03 26.87 6.21
CA GLU A 362 -14.84 26.74 5.37
C GLU A 362 -13.56 26.58 6.21
N PRO A 363 -12.57 25.78 5.77
CA PRO A 363 -12.47 25.09 4.48
C PRO A 363 -13.12 23.69 4.44
N ALA A 364 -13.78 23.24 5.51
CA ALA A 364 -14.33 21.88 5.58
C ALA A 364 -15.64 21.73 4.79
N ALA A 365 -16.45 22.80 4.68
CA ALA A 365 -17.71 22.82 3.94
C ALA A 365 -17.53 22.44 2.46
N ALA A 366 -16.45 22.87 1.80
CA ALA A 366 -16.11 22.53 0.42
C ALA A 366 -16.08 21.02 0.11
N LEU A 367 -15.78 20.16 1.10
CA LEU A 367 -15.79 18.70 0.94
C LEU A 367 -17.21 18.12 0.76
N PHE A 368 -18.24 18.82 1.23
CA PHE A 368 -19.63 18.34 1.27
C PHE A 368 -20.53 19.06 0.26
N THR A 369 -20.13 20.24 -0.22
CA THR A 369 -20.84 20.97 -1.29
C THR A 369 -20.48 20.49 -2.69
N ARG A 370 -19.32 19.84 -2.86
CA ARG A 370 -18.88 19.28 -4.14
C ARG A 370 -19.74 18.07 -4.54
N PRO A 371 -20.25 18.00 -5.80
CA PRO A 371 -20.95 16.82 -6.29
C PRO A 371 -20.10 15.55 -6.20
N VAL A 372 -20.73 14.44 -5.79
CA VAL A 372 -20.05 13.16 -5.54
C VAL A 372 -19.37 12.63 -6.81
N GLN A 373 -20.01 12.82 -7.97
CA GLN A 373 -19.46 12.51 -9.30
C GLN A 373 -18.15 13.25 -9.57
N GLU A 374 -18.11 14.55 -9.28
CA GLU A 374 -16.92 15.40 -9.50
C GLU A 374 -15.80 15.08 -8.50
N ALA A 375 -16.16 14.78 -7.24
CA ALA A 375 -15.20 14.34 -6.23
C ALA A 375 -14.56 13.00 -6.65
N MET A 376 -15.36 12.04 -7.11
CA MET A 376 -14.87 10.75 -7.62
C MET A 376 -14.02 10.89 -8.88
N ALA A 377 -14.38 11.80 -9.80
CA ALA A 377 -13.58 12.07 -10.98
C ALA A 377 -12.18 12.58 -10.62
N ALA A 378 -12.05 13.44 -9.59
CA ALA A 378 -10.75 13.87 -9.08
C ALA A 378 -9.97 12.74 -8.38
N VAL A 379 -10.61 11.97 -7.49
CA VAL A 379 -9.98 10.79 -6.85
C VAL A 379 -9.38 9.82 -7.90
N LEU A 380 -10.06 9.67 -9.03
CA LEU A 380 -9.60 8.82 -10.14
C LEU A 380 -8.54 9.47 -11.03
N ALA A 381 -8.56 10.80 -11.19
CA ALA A 381 -7.52 11.55 -11.89
C ALA A 381 -6.20 11.57 -11.09
N ASP A 382 -6.29 11.84 -9.77
CA ASP A 382 -5.17 11.78 -8.83
C ASP A 382 -4.52 10.36 -8.80
N GLY A 383 -5.32 9.32 -9.05
CA GLY A 383 -4.89 7.93 -9.14
C GLY A 383 -4.53 7.43 -10.55
N ALA A 384 -4.50 8.29 -11.57
CA ALA A 384 -4.26 7.89 -12.96
C ALA A 384 -2.75 7.89 -13.30
N PRO A 385 -2.16 6.77 -13.77
CA PRO A 385 -0.71 6.65 -13.98
C PRO A 385 -0.14 7.51 -15.13
N GLU A 386 -0.98 8.19 -15.91
CA GLU A 386 -0.55 9.08 -17.01
C GLU A 386 -0.49 10.56 -16.62
N ALA A 387 -0.95 10.93 -15.41
CA ALA A 387 -0.88 12.29 -14.86
C ALA A 387 -0.55 12.35 -13.35
N ALA A 388 -0.35 11.21 -12.70
CA ALA A 388 0.03 11.14 -11.29
C ALA A 388 1.48 11.61 -11.09
N ASP A 389 1.63 12.69 -10.32
CA ASP A 389 2.86 13.01 -9.59
C ASP A 389 3.31 11.75 -8.81
N PRO A 390 4.56 11.24 -8.97
CA PRO A 390 4.95 9.91 -8.48
C PRO A 390 5.13 9.78 -6.95
N GLY A 391 4.10 10.14 -6.20
CA GLY A 391 4.00 10.01 -4.74
C GLY A 391 2.69 9.39 -4.22
N SER A 392 1.63 9.27 -5.05
CA SER A 392 0.29 8.78 -4.70
C SER A 392 -0.15 9.11 -3.27
N THR A 393 -0.60 10.36 -3.10
CA THR A 393 -1.55 10.81 -2.08
C THR A 393 -2.37 9.69 -1.43
N ALA A 394 -2.51 9.74 -0.10
CA ALA A 394 -3.62 9.03 0.54
C ALA A 394 -4.93 9.47 -0.15
N PRO A 395 -5.80 8.56 -0.58
CA PRO A 395 -6.89 8.90 -1.49
C PRO A 395 -7.77 9.98 -0.85
N SER A 396 -8.04 11.03 -1.64
CA SER A 396 -8.76 12.22 -1.23
C SER A 396 -10.07 11.83 -0.56
N LEU A 397 -10.29 12.33 0.66
CA LEU A 397 -11.50 12.01 1.41
C LEU A 397 -12.71 12.61 0.71
N LEU A 398 -13.75 11.80 0.53
CA LEU A 398 -15.01 12.23 -0.04
C LEU A 398 -15.99 12.57 1.08
N GLY A 399 -16.51 13.80 1.05
CA GLY A 399 -17.65 14.23 1.85
C GLY A 399 -18.93 14.18 1.02
N CYS A 400 -20.04 13.76 1.63
CA CYS A 400 -21.37 13.92 1.04
C CYS A 400 -22.47 13.95 2.10
N ASP A 401 -23.58 14.60 1.77
CA ASP A 401 -24.83 14.51 2.53
C ASP A 401 -25.71 13.41 1.93
N VAL A 402 -26.23 12.53 2.78
CA VAL A 402 -26.99 11.34 2.38
C VAL A 402 -28.24 11.12 3.24
N GLU A 403 -29.22 10.42 2.69
CA GLU A 403 -30.39 9.89 3.40
C GLU A 403 -30.19 8.38 3.66
N VAL A 404 -30.42 7.92 4.89
CA VAL A 404 -30.35 6.49 5.24
C VAL A 404 -31.54 5.74 4.66
N ILE A 405 -31.29 4.69 3.86
CA ILE A 405 -32.35 3.82 3.32
C ILE A 405 -32.54 2.56 4.20
N GLY A 406 -31.44 1.97 4.67
CA GLY A 406 -31.48 0.81 5.58
C GLY A 406 -30.25 -0.09 5.50
N ALA A 407 -30.32 -1.26 6.13
CA ALA A 407 -29.23 -2.25 6.13
C ALA A 407 -29.23 -3.13 4.86
N ALA A 408 -28.03 -3.45 4.38
CA ALA A 408 -27.78 -4.50 3.40
C ALA A 408 -26.52 -5.31 3.79
N GLY A 409 -26.73 -6.45 4.46
CA GLY A 409 -25.66 -7.25 5.04
C GLY A 409 -24.84 -6.44 6.06
N ASP A 410 -23.52 -6.39 5.86
CA ASP A 410 -22.58 -5.63 6.71
C ASP A 410 -22.44 -4.14 6.31
N SER A 411 -23.27 -3.65 5.40
CA SER A 411 -23.25 -2.27 4.90
C SER A 411 -24.57 -1.53 5.11
N VAL A 412 -24.53 -0.19 5.08
CA VAL A 412 -25.73 0.66 5.09
C VAL A 412 -25.95 1.19 3.68
N VAL A 413 -27.15 1.01 3.14
CA VAL A 413 -27.57 1.64 1.89
C VAL A 413 -28.04 3.05 2.20
N VAL A 414 -27.48 4.03 1.50
CA VAL A 414 -27.84 5.44 1.61
C VAL A 414 -28.06 6.04 0.23
N ARG A 415 -28.85 7.10 0.12
CA ARG A 415 -29.03 7.88 -1.11
C ARG A 415 -28.32 9.22 -0.97
N VAL A 416 -27.52 9.62 -1.95
CA VAL A 416 -26.93 10.98 -1.97
C VAL A 416 -28.06 12.02 -2.11
N ALA A 417 -27.98 13.11 -1.35
CA ALA A 417 -28.98 14.18 -1.40
C ALA A 417 -29.14 14.77 -2.81
N GLY A 418 -30.35 15.26 -3.14
CA GLY A 418 -30.63 15.90 -4.43
C GLY A 418 -30.76 14.92 -5.62
N GLU A 419 -31.51 13.83 -5.44
CA GLU A 419 -31.71 12.76 -6.44
C GLU A 419 -30.41 12.02 -6.86
N GLY A 420 -29.36 12.07 -6.04
CA GLY A 420 -28.10 11.40 -6.31
C GLY A 420 -28.13 9.86 -6.13
N PRO A 421 -27.02 9.18 -6.47
CA PRO A 421 -26.94 7.72 -6.52
C PRO A 421 -27.11 7.04 -5.15
N LEU A 422 -27.36 5.73 -5.19
CA LEU A 422 -27.30 4.88 -3.99
C LEU A 422 -25.85 4.50 -3.68
N LEU A 423 -25.41 4.78 -2.46
CA LEU A 423 -24.09 4.39 -1.95
C LEU A 423 -24.20 3.29 -0.90
N ARG A 424 -23.13 2.50 -0.78
CA ARG A 424 -22.93 1.47 0.24
C ARG A 424 -21.91 1.96 1.26
N LEU A 425 -22.37 2.37 2.43
CA LEU A 425 -21.49 2.73 3.54
C LEU A 425 -20.96 1.46 4.19
N SER A 426 -19.65 1.31 4.19
CA SER A 426 -18.91 0.16 4.72
C SER A 426 -17.97 0.58 5.86
N PRO A 427 -17.68 -0.30 6.84
CA PRO A 427 -16.77 0.03 7.91
C PRO A 427 -15.35 0.16 7.35
N ALA A 428 -14.70 1.32 7.52
CA ALA A 428 -13.32 1.51 7.07
C ALA A 428 -12.37 0.48 7.72
N HIS A 429 -12.65 0.04 8.95
CA HIS A 429 -12.01 -1.10 9.56
C HIS A 429 -13.04 -2.09 10.18
N PRO A 430 -13.13 -3.35 9.71
CA PRO A 430 -14.20 -4.29 10.11
C PRO A 430 -13.94 -5.01 11.45
N HIS A 431 -12.75 -4.87 12.04
CA HIS A 431 -12.37 -5.61 13.24
C HIS A 431 -13.33 -5.34 14.42
N PRO A 432 -13.93 -6.39 15.06
CA PRO A 432 -15.04 -6.25 16.02
C PRO A 432 -14.66 -5.51 17.31
N GLY A 433 -13.37 -5.45 17.63
CA GLY A 433 -12.83 -4.65 18.72
C GLY A 433 -12.81 -3.12 18.50
N LEU A 434 -13.27 -2.61 17.34
CA LEU A 434 -13.42 -1.19 17.03
C LEU A 434 -14.91 -0.82 16.83
N PRO A 435 -15.33 0.44 17.08
CA PRO A 435 -16.74 0.83 17.01
C PRO A 435 -17.37 0.82 15.61
N HIS A 436 -16.59 0.95 14.53
CA HIS A 436 -17.05 1.12 13.13
C HIS A 436 -18.30 0.30 12.76
N ALA A 437 -18.18 -1.03 12.79
CA ALA A 437 -19.26 -1.93 12.38
C ALA A 437 -20.46 -1.95 13.35
N ALA A 438 -20.29 -1.48 14.59
CA ALA A 438 -21.40 -1.30 15.53
C ALA A 438 -22.14 0.04 15.27
N ASN A 439 -21.39 1.11 15.02
CA ASN A 439 -21.94 2.42 14.70
C ASN A 439 -22.74 2.40 13.38
N LEU A 440 -22.22 1.76 12.33
CA LEU A 440 -22.94 1.63 11.05
C LEU A 440 -24.25 0.84 11.19
N ARG A 441 -24.26 -0.24 11.99
CA ARG A 441 -25.50 -0.97 12.31
C ARG A 441 -26.52 -0.08 13.03
N ARG A 442 -26.09 0.76 13.99
CA ARG A 442 -26.97 1.76 14.64
C ARG A 442 -27.51 2.80 13.67
N ILE A 443 -26.71 3.26 12.71
CA ILE A 443 -27.17 4.19 11.67
C ILE A 443 -28.25 3.52 10.81
N ALA A 444 -28.06 2.25 10.44
CA ALA A 444 -29.04 1.50 9.65
C ALA A 444 -30.39 1.23 10.36
N GLU A 445 -30.44 1.33 11.68
CA GLU A 445 -31.69 1.28 12.47
C GLU A 445 -32.58 2.52 12.26
N HIS A 446 -32.10 3.58 11.59
CA HIS A 446 -32.79 4.87 11.42
C HIS A 446 -32.99 5.30 9.94
N PRO A 447 -33.81 4.60 9.14
CA PRO A 447 -34.18 5.05 7.79
C PRO A 447 -34.81 6.45 7.76
N GLY A 448 -34.62 7.17 6.65
CA GLY A 448 -35.08 8.55 6.46
C GLY A 448 -34.26 9.62 7.21
N MET A 449 -33.26 9.22 8.01
CA MET A 449 -32.34 10.16 8.67
C MET A 449 -31.36 10.76 7.65
N ALA A 450 -31.23 12.08 7.64
CA ALA A 450 -30.19 12.79 6.90
C ALA A 450 -28.87 12.74 7.68
N LEU A 451 -27.76 12.45 6.98
CA LEU A 451 -26.46 12.20 7.57
C LEU A 451 -25.36 12.83 6.70
N ARG A 452 -24.45 13.58 7.31
CA ARG A 452 -23.21 14.02 6.66
C ARG A 452 -22.15 12.95 6.84
N VAL A 453 -21.53 12.47 5.77
CA VAL A 453 -20.58 11.35 5.81
C VAL A 453 -19.25 11.77 5.20
N LEU A 454 -18.16 11.47 5.92
CA LEU A 454 -16.80 11.59 5.42
C LEU A 454 -16.17 10.20 5.35
N GLY A 455 -15.61 9.84 4.21
CA GLY A 455 -15.01 8.52 4.01
C GLY A 455 -14.05 8.42 2.84
N ARG A 456 -13.52 7.22 2.61
CA ARG A 456 -12.73 6.90 1.41
C ARG A 456 -13.57 6.12 0.40
N PRO A 457 -13.55 6.48 -0.88
CA PRO A 457 -14.05 5.60 -1.93
C PRO A 457 -13.32 4.26 -1.91
N ASP A 458 -14.06 3.17 -2.03
CA ASP A 458 -13.51 1.83 -2.27
C ASP A 458 -13.42 1.61 -3.77
N LEU A 459 -12.21 1.74 -4.34
CA LEU A 459 -12.00 1.67 -5.80
C LEU A 459 -12.13 0.25 -6.37
N ASP A 460 -12.32 -0.77 -5.52
CA ASP A 460 -12.54 -2.16 -5.91
C ASP A 460 -14.02 -2.59 -5.77
N ARG A 461 -14.93 -1.65 -5.46
CA ARG A 461 -16.36 -1.92 -5.21
C ARG A 461 -17.29 -0.83 -5.73
N ALA A 462 -18.36 -1.22 -6.42
CA ALA A 462 -19.34 -0.27 -6.94
C ALA A 462 -20.00 0.56 -5.81
N ALA A 463 -20.05 1.88 -6.02
CA ALA A 463 -20.69 2.88 -5.18
C ALA A 463 -20.39 2.77 -3.67
N THR A 464 -19.20 2.29 -3.30
CA THR A 464 -18.90 1.93 -1.90
C THR A 464 -18.01 2.97 -1.23
N LEU A 465 -18.49 3.54 -0.12
CA LEU A 465 -17.73 4.47 0.71
C LEU A 465 -17.32 3.78 2.02
N ARG A 466 -16.04 3.78 2.33
CA ARG A 466 -15.49 3.38 3.64
C ARG A 466 -15.60 4.56 4.59
N SER A 467 -16.69 4.59 5.35
CA SER A 467 -17.01 5.69 6.26
C SER A 467 -16.00 5.78 7.40
N LEU A 468 -15.41 6.96 7.57
CA LEU A 468 -14.46 7.28 8.65
C LEU A 468 -15.13 8.06 9.77
N ALA A 469 -15.95 9.04 9.40
CA ALA A 469 -16.67 9.90 10.34
C ALA A 469 -18.04 10.30 9.80
N VAL A 470 -18.95 10.67 10.71
CA VAL A 470 -20.30 11.14 10.38
C VAL A 470 -20.71 12.34 11.23
N GLY A 471 -21.61 13.16 10.72
CA GLY A 471 -22.09 14.39 11.37
C GLY A 471 -23.55 14.71 11.01
N PRO A 472 -24.14 15.74 11.62
CA PRO A 472 -25.47 16.19 11.27
C PRO A 472 -25.46 16.95 9.94
N VAL A 473 -26.58 16.92 9.23
CA VAL A 473 -26.82 17.77 8.05
C VAL A 473 -27.46 19.09 8.51
N PRO A 474 -26.85 20.27 8.28
CA PRO A 474 -27.42 21.54 8.68
C PRO A 474 -28.83 21.76 8.11
N GLY A 475 -29.77 22.15 8.97
CA GLY A 475 -31.17 22.42 8.57
C GLY A 475 -32.06 21.18 8.35
N ALA A 476 -31.52 19.96 8.43
CA ALA A 476 -32.34 18.75 8.31
C ALA A 476 -33.20 18.49 9.57
N SER A 477 -34.45 18.08 9.37
CA SER A 477 -35.41 17.82 10.46
C SER A 477 -35.11 16.56 11.26
N ALA A 478 -34.53 15.54 10.62
CA ALA A 478 -34.12 14.28 11.22
C ALA A 478 -32.64 14.01 10.93
N THR A 479 -31.77 14.34 11.88
CA THR A 479 -30.31 14.14 11.77
C THR A 479 -29.68 13.88 13.15
N LEU A 480 -28.38 13.56 13.19
CA LEU A 480 -27.65 13.25 14.42
C LEU A 480 -27.67 14.40 15.45
N ARG A 481 -27.66 14.05 16.73
CA ARG A 481 -27.66 14.95 17.89
C ARG A 481 -26.39 14.70 18.71
N LEU A 482 -25.27 15.15 18.17
CA LEU A 482 -23.95 14.92 18.77
C LEU A 482 -23.66 15.93 19.90
N PRO A 483 -22.89 15.57 20.94
CA PRO A 483 -22.48 16.51 21.98
C PRO A 483 -21.59 17.64 21.43
N ASP A 484 -21.67 18.84 22.01
CA ASP A 484 -20.85 20.00 21.61
C ASP A 484 -19.34 19.69 21.63
N THR A 485 -18.90 18.87 22.60
CA THR A 485 -17.51 18.40 22.74
C THR A 485 -16.99 17.58 21.55
N TRP A 486 -17.89 17.15 20.66
CA TRP A 486 -17.56 16.41 19.44
C TRP A 486 -17.50 17.32 18.19
N MET A 487 -17.76 18.63 18.32
CA MET A 487 -17.68 19.61 17.21
C MET A 487 -18.45 19.14 15.95
N GLY A 488 -19.69 18.66 16.15
CA GLY A 488 -20.56 18.21 15.07
C GLY A 488 -20.11 16.95 14.32
N ARG A 489 -19.16 16.14 14.84
CA ARG A 489 -18.68 14.92 14.16
C ARG A 489 -18.35 13.77 15.09
N ALA A 490 -18.69 12.55 14.67
CA ALA A 490 -18.33 11.30 15.35
C ALA A 490 -17.33 10.52 14.49
N ASP A 491 -16.12 10.29 15.02
CA ASP A 491 -15.11 9.43 14.40
C ASP A 491 -15.53 7.96 14.57
N LEU A 492 -16.03 7.31 13.51
CA LEU A 492 -16.62 5.97 13.60
C LEU A 492 -15.64 4.90 14.11
N GLY A 493 -14.33 5.13 14.00
CA GLY A 493 -13.28 4.26 14.50
C GLY A 493 -12.95 4.38 15.99
N TYR A 494 -13.47 5.40 16.69
CA TYR A 494 -13.13 5.71 18.09
C TYR A 494 -14.34 6.08 18.94
N ASP A 495 -15.20 6.95 18.42
CA ASP A 495 -16.41 7.39 19.11
C ASP A 495 -17.51 6.31 18.96
N ARG A 496 -18.36 6.15 19.98
CA ARG A 496 -19.48 5.18 19.96
C ARG A 496 -20.80 5.92 19.96
N LEU A 497 -21.62 5.69 18.93
CA LEU A 497 -22.96 6.25 18.84
C LEU A 497 -23.90 5.54 19.84
N GLN A 498 -24.68 6.34 20.56
CA GLN A 498 -25.66 5.92 21.56
C GLN A 498 -27.06 6.37 21.12
N GLY A 499 -28.11 5.78 21.70
CA GLY A 499 -29.50 6.11 21.31
C GLY A 499 -29.87 7.60 21.46
N GLU A 500 -29.25 8.30 22.40
CA GLU A 500 -29.44 9.75 22.60
C GLU A 500 -28.89 10.62 21.45
N HIS A 501 -27.96 10.08 20.65
CA HIS A 501 -27.39 10.77 19.48
C HIS A 501 -28.28 10.71 18.24
N PHE A 502 -29.39 9.97 18.28
CA PHE A 502 -30.32 9.84 17.15
C PHE A 502 -31.58 10.68 17.37
N PRO A 503 -32.32 11.04 16.30
CA PRO A 503 -33.66 11.62 16.43
C PRO A 503 -34.56 10.73 17.30
N ARG A 504 -35.31 11.35 18.22
CA ARG A 504 -36.44 10.64 18.87
C ARG A 504 -37.54 10.47 17.81
N GLU A 505 -38.02 9.23 17.66
CA GLU A 505 -38.94 8.83 16.58
C GLU A 505 -40.17 9.75 16.44
N THR A 506 -40.47 10.14 15.21
CA THR A 506 -41.79 10.69 14.83
C THR A 506 -42.63 9.56 14.24
N ALA A 507 -43.28 8.80 15.11
CA ALA A 507 -44.37 7.84 14.86
C ALA A 507 -44.46 7.16 13.48
N GLY A 508 -43.97 5.92 13.38
CA GLY A 508 -44.37 4.99 12.31
C GLY A 508 -43.38 3.82 12.11
N PRO A 509 -43.71 2.58 12.52
CA PRO A 509 -42.85 1.43 12.27
C PRO A 509 -43.01 0.96 10.82
N VAL A 510 -42.32 1.64 9.88
CA VAL A 510 -41.96 0.97 8.63
C VAL A 510 -40.82 0.03 9.00
N ALA A 511 -41.17 -1.23 9.26
CA ALA A 511 -40.20 -2.31 9.35
C ALA A 511 -39.59 -2.51 7.96
N CYS A 512 -38.58 -1.70 7.62
CA CYS A 512 -37.75 -1.90 6.44
C CYS A 512 -37.06 -3.25 6.60
N GLY A 513 -37.57 -4.25 5.86
CA GLY A 513 -36.84 -5.49 5.62
C GLY A 513 -35.49 -5.22 4.96
N PRO A 514 -34.62 -6.25 4.85
CA PRO A 514 -33.31 -6.08 4.23
C PRO A 514 -33.43 -5.44 2.84
N VAL A 515 -32.81 -4.28 2.67
CA VAL A 515 -32.89 -3.50 1.45
C VAL A 515 -32.02 -4.19 0.40
N THR A 516 -32.57 -4.48 -0.78
CA THR A 516 -31.75 -4.90 -1.92
C THR A 516 -30.84 -3.74 -2.31
N ALA A 517 -29.52 -3.93 -2.22
CA ALA A 517 -28.52 -2.86 -2.28
C ALA A 517 -28.34 -2.20 -3.65
N GLY A 518 -29.34 -2.25 -4.53
CA GLY A 518 -29.21 -1.97 -5.97
C GLY A 518 -28.38 -3.02 -6.71
N PRO A 519 -28.32 -2.95 -8.05
CA PRO A 519 -27.37 -3.74 -8.82
C PRO A 519 -25.92 -3.41 -8.43
N ASP A 520 -25.00 -4.33 -8.68
CA ASP A 520 -23.56 -4.10 -8.56
C ASP A 520 -22.94 -4.30 -9.95
N PRO A 521 -22.78 -3.23 -10.75
CA PRO A 521 -22.25 -3.32 -12.12
C PRO A 521 -20.89 -4.02 -12.20
N LEU A 522 -20.07 -3.94 -11.14
CA LEU A 522 -18.76 -4.56 -11.07
C LEU A 522 -18.85 -6.08 -10.81
N ALA A 523 -19.77 -6.50 -9.93
CA ALA A 523 -20.01 -7.91 -9.63
C ALA A 523 -20.79 -8.63 -10.74
N GLU A 524 -21.71 -7.92 -11.41
CA GLU A 524 -22.52 -8.42 -12.52
C GLU A 524 -21.73 -8.51 -13.83
N ALA A 525 -20.74 -7.63 -14.04
CA ALA A 525 -19.88 -7.67 -15.21
C ALA A 525 -19.08 -8.99 -15.31
N PRO A 526 -18.95 -9.59 -16.51
CA PRO A 526 -18.19 -10.84 -16.70
C PRO A 526 -16.67 -10.69 -16.51
N LEU A 527 -16.17 -9.52 -16.11
CA LEU A 527 -14.76 -9.22 -15.84
C LEU A 527 -14.12 -10.14 -14.78
N TRP A 528 -14.90 -10.64 -13.82
CA TRP A 528 -14.41 -11.63 -12.84
C TRP A 528 -13.81 -12.88 -13.49
N ARG A 529 -14.21 -13.22 -14.73
CA ARG A 529 -13.63 -14.34 -15.49
C ARG A 529 -12.25 -14.01 -16.04
N VAL A 530 -12.02 -12.77 -16.43
CA VAL A 530 -10.68 -12.27 -16.82
C VAL A 530 -9.78 -12.24 -15.59
N ARG A 531 -10.28 -11.75 -14.44
CA ARG A 531 -9.57 -11.80 -13.15
C ARG A 531 -9.12 -13.23 -12.80
N ARG A 532 -10.04 -14.20 -12.87
CA ARG A 532 -9.75 -15.63 -12.64
C ARG A 532 -8.73 -16.21 -13.62
N LEU A 533 -8.71 -15.76 -14.88
CA LEU A 533 -7.71 -16.17 -15.88
C LEU A 533 -6.30 -15.64 -15.53
N LEU A 534 -6.20 -14.38 -15.08
CA LEU A 534 -4.95 -13.78 -14.62
C LEU A 534 -4.42 -14.47 -13.36
N GLU A 535 -5.29 -14.70 -12.38
CA GLU A 535 -5.01 -15.49 -11.16
C GLU A 535 -4.54 -16.92 -11.50
N THR A 536 -5.15 -17.56 -12.49
CA THR A 536 -4.73 -18.89 -12.98
C THR A 536 -3.30 -18.86 -13.53
N GLY A 537 -2.92 -17.78 -14.22
CA GLY A 537 -1.54 -17.54 -14.67
C GLY A 537 -0.54 -17.32 -13.53
N VAL A 538 -0.96 -16.66 -12.45
CA VAL A 538 -0.09 -16.49 -11.27
C VAL A 538 0.07 -17.82 -10.51
N ALA A 539 -1.01 -18.59 -10.34
CA ALA A 539 -0.96 -19.86 -9.60
C ALA A 539 -0.18 -20.96 -10.33
N GLY A 540 -0.52 -21.22 -11.60
CA GLY A 540 0.00 -22.35 -12.38
C GLY A 540 0.82 -21.98 -13.61
N GLY A 541 1.19 -20.70 -13.74
CA GLY A 541 2.05 -20.20 -14.81
C GLY A 541 1.39 -20.20 -16.19
N ARG A 542 2.23 -19.97 -17.20
CA ARG A 542 1.86 -19.99 -18.63
C ARG A 542 1.17 -21.29 -19.05
N ARG A 543 1.53 -22.42 -18.43
CA ARG A 543 0.94 -23.73 -18.73
C ARG A 543 -0.53 -23.82 -18.30
N ALA A 544 -0.91 -23.26 -17.16
CA ALA A 544 -2.29 -23.27 -16.69
C ALA A 544 -3.20 -22.37 -17.54
N VAL A 545 -2.72 -21.19 -17.97
CA VAL A 545 -3.44 -20.32 -18.91
C VAL A 545 -3.61 -20.98 -20.27
N ALA A 546 -2.57 -21.68 -20.75
CA ALA A 546 -2.63 -22.45 -21.99
C ALA A 546 -3.66 -23.59 -21.94
N GLU A 547 -3.89 -24.19 -20.77
CA GLU A 547 -4.90 -25.23 -20.58
C GLU A 547 -6.31 -24.63 -20.53
N ALA A 548 -6.49 -23.55 -19.77
CA ALA A 548 -7.75 -22.80 -19.71
C ALA A 548 -8.22 -22.31 -21.11
N GLY A 549 -7.27 -22.03 -22.02
CA GLY A 549 -7.52 -21.64 -23.40
C GLY A 549 -7.97 -22.75 -24.36
N ARG A 550 -7.91 -24.04 -23.99
CA ARG A 550 -8.20 -25.17 -24.90
C ARG A 550 -9.66 -25.61 -24.92
N GLY A 551 -10.45 -25.23 -23.93
CA GLY A 551 -11.83 -25.69 -23.75
C GLY A 551 -12.87 -24.77 -24.39
N THR A 552 -14.11 -25.27 -24.47
CA THR A 552 -15.30 -24.46 -24.82
C THR A 552 -15.51 -23.27 -23.90
N ASP A 553 -14.97 -23.32 -22.66
CA ASP A 553 -14.98 -22.22 -21.70
C ASP A 553 -14.26 -20.96 -22.20
N ALA A 554 -13.22 -21.10 -23.03
CA ALA A 554 -12.51 -19.95 -23.60
C ALA A 554 -13.37 -19.22 -24.65
N ALA A 555 -14.01 -19.97 -25.54
CA ALA A 555 -14.99 -19.41 -26.49
C ALA A 555 -16.20 -18.80 -25.76
N ALA A 556 -16.69 -19.47 -24.70
CA ALA A 556 -17.77 -18.96 -23.86
C ALA A 556 -17.39 -17.72 -23.04
N LEU A 557 -16.10 -17.53 -22.70
CA LEU A 557 -15.57 -16.31 -22.08
C LEU A 557 -15.66 -15.13 -23.07
N SER A 558 -15.04 -15.25 -24.24
CA SER A 558 -15.07 -14.20 -25.26
C SER A 558 -16.50 -13.85 -25.66
N ALA A 559 -17.37 -14.85 -25.90
CA ALA A 559 -18.77 -14.64 -26.24
C ALA A 559 -19.63 -14.04 -25.10
N ARG A 560 -19.19 -14.10 -23.84
CA ARG A 560 -19.83 -13.36 -22.72
C ARG A 560 -19.35 -11.93 -22.64
N LEU A 561 -18.05 -11.70 -22.80
CA LEU A 561 -17.44 -10.36 -22.81
C LEU A 561 -17.97 -9.52 -23.98
N THR A 562 -18.00 -10.05 -25.20
CA THR A 562 -18.57 -9.36 -26.38
C THR A 562 -20.06 -9.03 -26.20
N ARG A 563 -20.87 -9.91 -25.59
CA ARG A 563 -22.29 -9.63 -25.30
C ARG A 563 -22.52 -8.61 -24.19
N ALA A 564 -21.50 -8.35 -23.37
CA ALA A 564 -21.49 -7.28 -22.37
C ALA A 564 -20.73 -6.04 -22.88
N GLU A 565 -20.52 -5.92 -24.19
CA GLU A 565 -19.82 -4.81 -24.87
C GLU A 565 -18.32 -4.63 -24.48
N LEU A 566 -17.77 -5.57 -23.70
CA LEU A 566 -16.38 -5.61 -23.25
C LEU A 566 -15.44 -6.22 -24.33
N GLY A 567 -15.51 -5.68 -25.55
CA GLY A 567 -14.80 -6.22 -26.73
C GLY A 567 -13.27 -6.23 -26.59
N VAL A 568 -12.68 -5.21 -25.97
CA VAL A 568 -11.22 -5.13 -25.74
C VAL A 568 -10.77 -6.20 -24.73
N ALA A 569 -11.52 -6.40 -23.64
CA ALA A 569 -11.27 -7.48 -22.69
C ALA A 569 -11.38 -8.87 -23.33
N ALA A 570 -12.33 -9.08 -24.25
CA ALA A 570 -12.45 -10.31 -25.02
C ALA A 570 -11.21 -10.56 -25.91
N HIS A 571 -10.75 -9.53 -26.61
CA HIS A 571 -9.57 -9.60 -27.47
C HIS A 571 -8.30 -9.89 -26.66
N LEU A 572 -8.07 -9.19 -25.55
CA LEU A 572 -6.89 -9.37 -24.70
C LEU A 572 -6.88 -10.75 -24.02
N ALA A 573 -8.01 -11.24 -23.51
CA ALA A 573 -8.12 -12.61 -22.98
C ALA A 573 -7.83 -13.69 -24.04
N GLN A 574 -8.26 -13.46 -25.29
CA GLN A 574 -7.94 -14.34 -26.42
C GLN A 574 -6.45 -14.27 -26.80
N ALA A 575 -5.85 -13.08 -26.83
CA ALA A 575 -4.43 -12.90 -27.10
C ALA A 575 -3.56 -13.60 -26.02
N LEU A 576 -3.90 -13.43 -24.74
CA LEU A 576 -3.24 -14.07 -23.60
C LEU A 576 -3.31 -15.61 -23.68
N THR A 577 -4.49 -16.18 -23.92
CA THR A 577 -4.64 -17.64 -24.06
C THR A 577 -3.94 -18.19 -25.31
N THR A 578 -3.95 -17.44 -26.41
CA THR A 578 -3.22 -17.79 -27.65
C THR A 578 -1.72 -17.81 -27.42
N GLU A 579 -1.16 -16.74 -26.82
CA GLU A 579 0.29 -16.65 -26.55
C GLU A 579 0.72 -17.67 -25.49
N ALA A 580 -0.08 -17.95 -24.47
CA ALA A 580 0.18 -19.07 -23.55
C ALA A 580 0.15 -20.44 -24.26
N GLY A 581 -0.78 -20.61 -25.20
CA GLY A 581 -0.91 -21.78 -26.07
C GLY A 581 0.27 -21.96 -27.05
N ARG A 582 0.97 -20.89 -27.42
CA ARG A 582 2.02 -20.90 -28.45
C ARG A 582 3.12 -21.92 -28.17
N ARG A 583 3.57 -22.61 -29.22
CA ARG A 583 4.66 -23.59 -29.20
C ARG A 583 5.61 -23.27 -30.35
N PRO A 584 6.57 -22.34 -30.15
CA PRO A 584 7.50 -21.97 -31.20
C PRO A 584 8.38 -23.14 -31.59
N ARG A 585 8.91 -23.08 -32.81
CA ARG A 585 9.82 -24.08 -33.36
C ARG A 585 11.03 -23.40 -33.97
N ASP A 586 12.18 -24.06 -33.89
CA ASP A 586 13.38 -23.64 -34.61
C ASP A 586 13.25 -23.90 -36.13
N THR A 587 14.27 -23.50 -36.88
CA THR A 587 14.38 -23.76 -38.34
C THR A 587 14.39 -25.25 -38.71
N PHE A 588 14.58 -26.14 -37.73
CA PHE A 588 14.56 -27.61 -37.89
C PHE A 588 13.23 -28.22 -37.41
N GLY A 589 12.23 -27.40 -37.06
CA GLY A 589 10.92 -27.85 -36.60
C GLY A 589 10.89 -28.38 -35.15
N ARG A 590 11.99 -28.30 -34.40
CA ARG A 590 12.07 -28.72 -32.99
C ARG A 590 11.42 -27.66 -32.11
N LEU A 591 10.74 -28.07 -31.05
CA LEU A 591 10.15 -27.14 -30.10
C LEU A 591 11.25 -26.33 -29.39
N THR A 592 11.11 -25.01 -29.40
CA THR A 592 11.95 -24.10 -28.62
C THR A 592 11.21 -23.64 -27.37
N ASP A 593 11.95 -23.13 -26.38
CA ASP A 593 11.33 -22.55 -25.20
C ASP A 593 10.53 -21.28 -25.59
N PRO A 594 9.28 -21.17 -25.14
CA PRO A 594 8.44 -20.03 -25.43
C PRO A 594 8.86 -18.81 -24.61
N SER A 595 8.94 -17.66 -25.27
CA SER A 595 9.32 -16.38 -24.64
C SER A 595 8.45 -16.06 -23.42
N ALA A 596 9.09 -15.90 -22.26
CA ALA A 596 8.45 -15.38 -21.06
C ALA A 596 8.03 -13.90 -21.23
N ASP A 597 8.83 -13.10 -21.94
CA ASP A 597 8.53 -11.69 -22.28
C ASP A 597 7.18 -11.56 -23.01
N ALA A 598 6.98 -12.30 -24.11
CA ALA A 598 5.76 -12.20 -24.90
C ALA A 598 4.51 -12.59 -24.09
N TYR A 599 4.61 -13.62 -23.24
CA TYR A 599 3.55 -14.01 -22.32
C TYR A 599 3.30 -12.94 -21.23
N ALA A 600 4.36 -12.37 -20.64
CA ALA A 600 4.26 -11.34 -19.62
C ALA A 600 3.63 -10.04 -20.18
N ARG A 601 3.95 -9.65 -21.42
CA ARG A 601 3.29 -8.51 -22.10
C ARG A 601 1.80 -8.76 -22.32
N ALA A 602 1.41 -9.95 -22.81
CA ALA A 602 0.01 -10.29 -23.03
C ALA A 602 -0.79 -10.37 -21.72
N TRP A 603 -0.17 -10.89 -20.64
CA TRP A 603 -0.75 -10.94 -19.30
C TRP A 603 -0.87 -9.53 -18.69
N LEU A 604 0.17 -8.70 -18.78
CA LEU A 604 0.17 -7.32 -18.28
C LEU A 604 -0.87 -6.47 -19.00
N ALA A 605 -0.95 -6.52 -20.33
CA ALA A 605 -1.96 -5.79 -21.09
C ALA A 605 -3.38 -6.16 -20.65
N SER A 606 -3.64 -7.45 -20.42
CA SER A 606 -4.90 -7.96 -19.89
C SER A 606 -5.17 -7.46 -18.46
N ALA A 607 -4.16 -7.42 -17.58
CA ALA A 607 -4.27 -6.98 -16.19
C ALA A 607 -4.44 -5.46 -16.04
N VAL A 608 -3.76 -4.66 -16.86
CA VAL A 608 -3.90 -3.20 -16.91
C VAL A 608 -5.26 -2.82 -17.47
N HIS A 609 -5.70 -3.46 -18.56
CA HIS A 609 -7.04 -3.23 -19.12
C HIS A 609 -8.15 -3.64 -18.15
N LEU A 610 -8.02 -4.79 -17.49
CA LEU A 610 -8.97 -5.21 -16.45
C LEU A 610 -9.08 -4.14 -15.36
N ALA A 611 -7.95 -3.71 -14.78
CA ALA A 611 -7.94 -2.70 -13.73
C ALA A 611 -8.50 -1.33 -14.18
N ALA A 612 -8.29 -0.95 -15.45
CA ALA A 612 -8.89 0.25 -16.01
C ALA A 612 -10.41 0.11 -16.18
N ALA A 613 -10.89 -1.01 -16.74
CA ALA A 613 -12.32 -1.29 -16.92
C ALA A 613 -13.07 -1.40 -15.58
N GLU A 614 -12.47 -2.03 -14.57
CA GLU A 614 -13.00 -2.12 -13.21
C GLU A 614 -13.12 -0.71 -12.58
N ARG A 615 -12.07 0.13 -12.68
CA ARG A 615 -12.13 1.53 -12.24
C ARG A 615 -13.20 2.35 -12.98
N SER A 616 -13.35 2.17 -14.29
CA SER A 616 -14.39 2.86 -15.07
C SER A 616 -15.81 2.44 -14.67
N LEU A 617 -16.05 1.15 -14.39
CA LEU A 617 -17.34 0.67 -13.88
C LEU A 617 -17.61 1.18 -12.45
N VAL A 618 -16.58 1.23 -11.60
CA VAL A 618 -16.69 1.85 -10.28
C VAL A 618 -17.05 3.33 -10.46
N ALA A 619 -16.32 4.10 -11.26
CA ALA A 619 -16.61 5.51 -11.56
C ALA A 619 -18.07 5.73 -12.00
N ALA A 620 -18.54 4.95 -12.97
CA ALA A 620 -19.91 5.01 -13.49
C ALA A 620 -20.99 4.58 -12.48
N SER A 621 -20.62 3.87 -11.40
CA SER A 621 -21.56 3.56 -10.31
C SER A 621 -21.74 4.70 -9.30
N TRP A 622 -20.94 5.78 -9.41
CA TRP A 622 -21.08 7.01 -8.61
C TRP A 622 -21.81 8.14 -9.35
N SER A 623 -22.28 7.90 -10.58
CA SER A 623 -23.17 8.80 -11.33
C SER A 623 -24.61 8.33 -11.26
#